data_AF-A0A7V8NUD5-F1
#
_entry.id   AF-A0A7V8NUD5-F1
#
_cell.length_a   1.000
_cell.length_b   1.000
_cell.length_c   1.000
_cell.angle_alpha   90.00
_cell.angle_beta   90.00
_cell.angle_gamma   90.00
#
_symmetry.space_group_name_H-M   'P 1'
#
loop_
_entity.id
_entity.type
_entity.pdbx_description
1 polymer ?
#
loop_
_entity_poly.entity_id
_entity_poly.type
_entity_poly.pdbx_seq_one_letter_code
_entity_poly.pdbx_strand_id
1 'polypeptide(L)'
;MITPEQAWDWNLFKSGGGPTYAGSAGWKRFTDFLISKIQEFGAVDLDFVEIPYDHYVVEDWPDRRTHLYDSGVAVEKLVTDGTRVPVVASYGMTSGFTPPEGVTAPMLYYDPSRPPAAGDVAGKILVFQTVLYPDPPYSDSFLDNYTLTDYEWRSPGKWPPLFTPPPASVTSSYHCRWVWSQLNRFAAIGINGHAAGIVVVYDLSPGAAFGLAQRSVYTPDGKAGLGAKYTNCPTLTLDRVNGAKVVADAKAGKKATLTLAARFQRDTGKAIVAYLPGRNYGTPMDEQVLLATHTDAMSLIEENGGLGMLGIMSYFNHLPRQSRPRTLVFYCDCRHFMPGGEASWPQFDYYTMHPERLMPVVATLGME
;
A
#
# COMPACT_ATOMS: atom_id res chain seq x y z
N MET A 1 15.53 -26.80 11.13
CA MET A 1 14.51 -25.74 11.39
C MET A 1 15.19 -24.41 11.50
N ILE A 2 14.56 -23.33 11.05
CA ILE A 2 15.09 -21.98 11.29
C ILE A 2 15.04 -21.64 12.78
N THR A 3 16.01 -20.86 13.25
CA THR A 3 16.02 -20.33 14.63
C THR A 3 15.37 -18.95 14.69
N PRO A 4 14.90 -18.49 15.87
CA PRO A 4 14.44 -17.11 16.04
C PRO A 4 15.49 -16.06 15.65
N GLU A 5 16.77 -16.33 15.92
CA GLU A 5 17.90 -15.47 15.53
C GLU A 5 18.03 -15.37 14.02
N GLN A 6 17.92 -16.49 13.29
CA GLN A 6 17.93 -16.48 11.82
C GLN A 6 16.74 -15.69 11.26
N ALA A 7 15.54 -15.87 11.82
CA ALA A 7 14.37 -15.10 11.41
C ALA A 7 14.55 -13.59 11.66
N TRP A 8 15.14 -13.23 12.80
CA TRP A 8 15.49 -11.85 13.12
C TRP A 8 16.52 -11.27 12.14
N ASP A 9 17.58 -12.01 11.83
CA ASP A 9 18.62 -11.60 10.88
C ASP A 9 18.05 -11.36 9.48
N TRP A 10 17.09 -12.16 9.04
CA TRP A 10 16.41 -11.95 7.76
C TRP A 10 15.58 -10.66 7.75
N ASN A 11 14.90 -10.36 8.86
CA ASN A 11 14.17 -9.09 9.01
C ASN A 11 15.14 -7.89 9.05
N LEU A 12 16.28 -8.00 9.76
CA LEU A 12 17.33 -6.97 9.76
C LEU A 12 17.93 -6.78 8.36
N PHE A 13 18.20 -7.87 7.65
CA PHE A 13 18.67 -7.83 6.26
C PHE A 13 17.68 -7.05 5.40
N LYS A 14 16.38 -7.37 5.47
CA LYS A 14 15.33 -6.67 4.73
C LYS A 14 15.25 -5.20 5.11
N SER A 15 15.29 -4.89 6.41
CA SER A 15 15.26 -3.53 6.93
C SER A 15 16.37 -2.64 6.37
N GLY A 16 17.56 -3.19 6.12
CA GLY A 16 18.68 -2.45 5.54
C GLY A 16 18.48 -2.03 4.07
N GLY A 17 17.47 -2.56 3.38
CA GLY A 17 17.17 -2.25 1.98
C GLY A 17 16.21 -1.07 1.75
N GLY A 18 15.53 -0.60 2.80
CA GLY A 18 14.45 0.38 2.69
C GLY A 18 13.17 -0.18 2.07
N PRO A 19 12.26 0.68 1.56
CA PRO A 19 11.05 0.25 0.85
C PRO A 19 11.38 -0.59 -0.39
N THR A 20 10.49 -1.52 -0.71
CA THR A 20 10.66 -2.52 -1.77
C THR A 20 9.69 -2.27 -2.91
N TYR A 21 9.58 -1.05 -3.43
CA TYR A 21 8.80 -0.81 -4.65
C TYR A 21 9.23 -1.75 -5.77
N ALA A 22 8.30 -2.38 -6.48
CA ALA A 22 8.62 -3.38 -7.50
C ALA A 22 9.70 -2.87 -8.47
N GLY A 23 10.77 -3.67 -8.68
CA GLY A 23 11.90 -3.29 -9.54
C GLY A 23 12.90 -2.29 -8.97
N SER A 24 12.64 -1.69 -7.80
CA SER A 24 13.59 -0.80 -7.11
C SER A 24 14.83 -1.55 -6.61
N ALA A 25 15.87 -0.82 -6.18
CA ALA A 25 17.09 -1.42 -5.64
C ALA A 25 16.84 -2.22 -4.36
N GLY A 26 16.00 -1.71 -3.45
CA GLY A 26 15.61 -2.41 -2.22
C GLY A 26 14.84 -3.70 -2.53
N TRP A 27 13.90 -3.64 -3.47
CA TRP A 27 13.15 -4.80 -3.94
C TRP A 27 14.06 -5.86 -4.57
N LYS A 28 14.93 -5.48 -5.52
CA LYS A 28 15.87 -6.42 -6.17
C LYS A 28 16.73 -7.15 -5.13
N ARG A 29 17.29 -6.40 -4.17
CA ARG A 29 18.08 -6.98 -3.07
C ARG A 29 17.27 -7.97 -2.23
N PHE A 30 16.01 -7.65 -1.94
CA PHE A 30 15.13 -8.54 -1.19
C PHE A 30 14.77 -9.81 -1.99
N THR A 31 14.37 -9.67 -3.26
CA THR A 31 14.02 -10.81 -4.10
C THR A 31 15.22 -11.70 -4.43
N ASP A 32 16.41 -11.14 -4.63
CA ASP A 32 17.64 -11.92 -4.84
C ASP A 32 17.96 -12.76 -3.60
N PHE A 33 17.75 -12.20 -2.41
CA PHE A 33 17.86 -12.93 -1.15
C PHE A 33 16.83 -14.07 -1.05
N LEU A 34 15.56 -13.79 -1.37
CA LEU A 34 14.52 -14.82 -1.37
C LEU A 34 14.83 -15.94 -2.36
N ILE A 35 15.16 -15.63 -3.61
CA ILE A 35 15.50 -16.60 -4.67
C ILE A 35 16.68 -17.47 -4.22
N SER A 36 17.74 -16.86 -3.70
CA SER A 36 18.91 -17.57 -3.20
C SER A 36 18.52 -18.59 -2.11
N LYS A 37 17.70 -18.17 -1.15
CA LYS A 37 17.25 -19.04 -0.04
C LYS A 37 16.27 -20.12 -0.49
N ILE A 38 15.38 -19.80 -1.43
CA ILE A 38 14.45 -20.75 -2.05
C ILE A 38 15.23 -21.90 -2.70
N GLN A 39 16.29 -21.58 -3.45
CA GLN A 39 17.16 -22.59 -4.07
C GLN A 39 17.99 -23.37 -3.05
N GLU A 40 18.55 -22.69 -2.03
CA GLU A 40 19.27 -23.34 -0.92
C GLU A 40 18.39 -24.38 -0.20
N PHE A 41 17.09 -24.11 -0.07
CA PHE A 41 16.12 -25.01 0.54
C PHE A 41 15.49 -26.01 -0.43
N GLY A 42 16.11 -26.25 -1.59
CA GLY A 42 15.82 -27.39 -2.45
C GLY A 42 14.59 -27.21 -3.35
N ALA A 43 14.12 -25.98 -3.52
CA ALA A 43 13.15 -25.69 -4.57
C ALA A 43 13.80 -25.78 -5.96
N VAL A 44 13.01 -26.18 -6.94
CA VAL A 44 13.39 -26.37 -8.34
C VAL A 44 12.43 -25.62 -9.25
N ASP A 45 12.73 -25.65 -10.55
CA ASP A 45 11.90 -25.09 -11.61
C ASP A 45 11.50 -23.63 -11.35
N LEU A 46 12.50 -22.83 -10.96
CA LEU A 46 12.39 -21.39 -10.81
C LEU A 46 12.01 -20.78 -12.16
N ASP A 47 10.93 -20.02 -12.15
CA ASP A 47 10.42 -19.30 -13.31
C ASP A 47 9.94 -17.92 -12.86
N PHE A 48 9.80 -17.00 -13.81
CA PHE A 48 9.33 -15.65 -13.52
C PHE A 48 8.66 -14.99 -14.71
N VAL A 49 7.81 -14.02 -14.39
CA VAL A 49 7.23 -13.08 -15.35
C VAL A 49 7.78 -11.71 -15.03
N GLU A 50 8.38 -11.05 -16.03
CA GLU A 50 8.80 -9.66 -15.90
C GLU A 50 7.63 -8.71 -16.13
N ILE A 51 7.51 -7.70 -15.27
CA ILE A 51 6.35 -6.81 -15.22
C ILE A 51 6.85 -5.36 -15.33
N PRO A 52 6.88 -4.79 -16.55
CA PRO A 52 7.26 -3.39 -16.74
C PRO A 52 6.12 -2.46 -16.31
N TYR A 53 6.43 -1.43 -15.51
CA TYR A 53 5.44 -0.44 -15.08
C TYR A 53 6.05 0.94 -14.82
N ASP A 54 5.20 1.96 -14.84
CA ASP A 54 5.60 3.33 -14.51
C ASP A 54 5.50 3.52 -12.99
N HIS A 55 6.67 3.47 -12.34
CA HIS A 55 6.85 3.75 -10.93
C HIS A 55 6.82 5.26 -10.68
N TYR A 56 5.96 5.68 -9.77
CA TYR A 56 5.85 7.06 -9.32
C TYR A 56 6.87 7.36 -8.20
N VAL A 57 7.91 8.12 -8.54
CA VAL A 57 9.02 8.46 -7.65
C VAL A 57 8.86 9.89 -7.16
N VAL A 58 8.78 10.06 -5.84
CA VAL A 58 8.81 11.35 -5.18
C VAL A 58 10.26 11.77 -4.97
N GLU A 59 10.63 12.94 -5.47
CA GLU A 59 12.03 13.42 -5.48
C GLU A 59 12.35 14.34 -4.31
N ASP A 60 11.32 14.97 -3.75
CA ASP A 60 11.46 16.04 -2.77
C ASP A 60 10.89 15.65 -1.40
N TRP A 61 10.72 14.35 -1.14
CA TRP A 61 10.35 13.86 0.17
C TRP A 61 11.48 14.18 1.17
N PRO A 62 11.18 14.81 2.31
CA PRO A 62 12.19 15.18 3.30
C PRO A 62 13.00 13.97 3.79
N ASP A 63 14.24 14.21 4.24
CA ASP A 63 15.06 13.14 4.84
C ASP A 63 14.29 12.52 6.01
N ARG A 64 13.95 11.24 5.86
CA ARG A 64 13.14 10.49 6.84
C ARG A 64 13.81 10.38 8.21
N ARG A 65 15.13 10.61 8.29
CA ARG A 65 15.87 10.63 9.56
C ARG A 65 15.65 11.91 10.36
N THR A 66 15.28 13.01 9.71
CA THR A 66 15.13 14.32 10.35
C THR A 66 13.69 14.84 10.31
N HIS A 67 12.89 14.39 9.34
CA HIS A 67 11.48 14.70 9.22
C HIS A 67 10.63 13.60 9.87
N LEU A 68 10.47 13.72 11.19
CA LEU A 68 9.55 12.93 12.01
C LEU A 68 8.31 13.77 12.33
N TYR A 69 7.19 13.13 12.70
CA TYR A 69 5.92 13.82 12.94
C TYR A 69 6.00 14.90 14.04
N ASP A 70 6.95 14.76 14.98
CA ASP A 70 7.20 15.66 16.10
C ASP A 70 8.45 16.53 15.90
N SER A 71 9.07 16.51 14.71
CA SER A 71 10.29 17.29 14.45
C SER A 71 10.10 18.80 14.60
N GLY A 72 8.86 19.30 14.52
CA GLY A 72 8.56 20.74 14.57
C GLY A 72 9.10 21.53 13.38
N VAL A 73 9.68 20.85 12.39
CA VAL A 73 10.27 21.45 11.20
C VAL A 73 9.18 21.58 10.14
N ALA A 74 8.84 22.82 9.79
CA ALA A 74 7.95 23.08 8.68
C ALA A 74 8.57 22.62 7.37
N VAL A 75 7.93 21.68 6.69
CA VAL A 75 8.32 21.32 5.32
C VAL A 75 7.52 22.17 4.36
N GLU A 76 8.24 22.96 3.57
CA GLU A 76 7.69 23.84 2.53
C GLU A 76 7.09 23.04 1.35
N LYS A 77 6.03 22.28 1.63
CA LYS A 77 5.19 21.58 0.65
C LYS A 77 3.80 22.17 0.59
N LEU A 78 3.37 22.78 1.69
CA LEU A 78 2.09 23.45 1.77
C LEU A 78 2.22 24.75 2.57
N VAL A 79 1.82 25.85 1.95
CA VAL A 79 1.70 27.16 2.58
C VAL A 79 0.25 27.61 2.44
N THR A 80 -0.42 27.94 3.54
CA THR A 80 -1.82 28.41 3.54
C THR A 80 -1.92 29.79 4.16
N ASP A 81 -2.53 30.74 3.43
CA ASP A 81 -2.63 32.14 3.84
C ASP A 81 -1.28 32.75 4.29
N GLY A 82 -0.20 32.40 3.58
CA GLY A 82 1.17 32.84 3.89
C GLY A 82 1.85 32.12 5.07
N THR A 83 1.17 31.17 5.72
CA THR A 83 1.70 30.38 6.84
C THR A 83 2.12 28.99 6.36
N ARG A 84 3.33 28.55 6.69
CA ARG A 84 3.82 27.20 6.37
C ARG A 84 3.11 26.16 7.23
N VAL A 85 2.69 25.05 6.63
CA VAL A 85 2.20 23.89 7.38
C VAL A 85 3.39 23.11 7.94
N PRO A 86 3.42 22.78 9.24
CA PRO A 86 4.59 22.13 9.84
C PRO A 86 4.91 20.78 9.18
N VAL A 87 3.95 19.85 9.15
CA VAL A 87 4.18 18.50 8.65
C VAL A 87 3.14 18.14 7.61
N VAL A 88 3.61 17.64 6.47
CA VAL A 88 2.80 16.90 5.51
C VAL A 88 2.96 15.41 5.79
N ALA A 89 1.83 14.71 5.94
CA ALA A 89 1.80 13.33 6.39
C ALA A 89 2.23 12.36 5.27
N SER A 90 1.71 12.52 4.06
CA SER A 90 2.09 11.78 2.86
C SER A 90 1.68 12.51 1.58
N TYR A 91 2.06 11.96 0.43
CA TYR A 91 1.58 12.40 -0.88
C TYR A 91 0.61 11.37 -1.47
N GLY A 92 -0.31 11.84 -2.31
CA GLY A 92 -1.15 10.95 -3.11
C GLY A 92 -0.30 10.16 -4.11
N MET A 93 -0.39 8.83 -4.06
CA MET A 93 0.32 7.97 -5.00
C MET A 93 -0.16 8.24 -6.43
N THR A 94 0.75 8.37 -7.38
CA THR A 94 0.43 8.72 -8.79
C THR A 94 -0.28 10.06 -9.01
N SER A 95 -0.39 10.91 -7.99
CA SER A 95 -1.19 12.15 -8.04
C SER A 95 -0.63 13.21 -8.98
N GLY A 96 0.61 13.06 -9.43
CA GLY A 96 1.26 14.03 -10.30
C GLY A 96 2.05 15.07 -9.51
N PHE A 97 2.54 16.09 -10.20
CA PHE A 97 3.58 16.97 -9.71
C PHE A 97 3.25 18.44 -9.98
N THR A 98 4.03 19.31 -9.36
CA THR A 98 3.98 20.76 -9.56
C THR A 98 5.25 21.26 -10.26
N PRO A 99 5.21 22.45 -10.88
CA PRO A 99 6.42 23.21 -11.14
C PRO A 99 7.23 23.47 -9.85
N PRO A 100 8.53 23.83 -9.94
CA PRO A 100 9.37 24.10 -8.78
C PRO A 100 8.81 25.19 -7.83
N GLU A 101 8.14 26.19 -8.39
CA GLU A 101 7.48 27.28 -7.64
C GLU A 101 6.16 26.85 -6.96
N GLY A 102 5.71 25.61 -7.20
CA GLY A 102 4.44 25.10 -6.72
C GLY A 102 3.23 25.63 -7.51
N VAL A 103 2.04 25.17 -7.12
CA VAL A 103 0.75 25.65 -7.63
C VAL A 103 0.10 26.51 -6.57
N THR A 104 -0.16 27.78 -6.90
CA THR A 104 -0.87 28.71 -6.02
C THR A 104 -2.30 28.95 -6.50
N ALA A 105 -3.29 28.62 -5.68
CA ALA A 105 -4.70 28.80 -6.04
C ALA A 105 -5.57 29.10 -4.80
N PRO A 106 -6.78 29.65 -4.99
CA PRO A 106 -7.80 29.67 -3.94
C PRO A 106 -8.11 28.25 -3.46
N MET A 107 -8.28 28.10 -2.16
CA MET A 107 -8.76 26.85 -1.57
C MET A 107 -10.29 26.78 -1.63
N LEU A 108 -10.79 25.56 -1.72
CA LEU A 108 -12.20 25.25 -1.62
C LEU A 108 -12.36 24.10 -0.62
N TYR A 109 -13.11 24.31 0.45
CA TYR A 109 -13.50 23.23 1.34
C TYR A 109 -14.60 22.38 0.69
N TYR A 110 -14.42 21.07 0.62
CA TYR A 110 -15.46 20.14 0.18
C TYR A 110 -16.35 19.78 1.38
N ASP A 111 -17.56 20.34 1.42
CA ASP A 111 -18.58 19.95 2.39
C ASP A 111 -19.42 18.79 1.79
N PRO A 112 -19.33 17.56 2.32
CA PRO A 112 -20.11 16.44 1.78
C PRO A 112 -21.62 16.60 1.96
N SER A 113 -22.09 17.43 2.91
CA SER A 113 -23.51 17.73 3.10
C SER A 113 -24.02 18.74 2.07
N ARG A 114 -23.12 19.53 1.50
CA ARG A 114 -23.39 20.58 0.50
C ARG A 114 -22.26 20.61 -0.53
N PRO A 115 -22.13 19.56 -1.35
CA PRO A 115 -20.98 19.42 -2.24
C PRO A 115 -20.94 20.59 -3.23
N PRO A 116 -19.75 21.18 -3.48
CA PRO A 116 -19.60 22.25 -4.46
C PRO A 116 -19.98 21.75 -5.87
N ALA A 117 -20.49 22.65 -6.71
CA ALA A 117 -20.74 22.30 -8.11
C ALA A 117 -19.40 22.01 -8.82
N ALA A 118 -19.41 21.15 -9.84
CA ALA A 118 -18.18 20.78 -10.55
C ALA A 118 -17.43 22.01 -11.12
N GLY A 119 -18.17 22.99 -11.63
CA GLY A 119 -17.59 24.25 -12.12
C GLY A 119 -16.92 25.11 -11.04
N ASP A 120 -17.26 24.92 -9.77
CA ASP A 120 -16.63 25.64 -8.66
C ASP A 120 -15.28 25.04 -8.27
N VAL A 121 -14.99 23.78 -8.63
CA VAL A 121 -13.76 23.07 -8.28
C VAL A 121 -12.61 23.44 -9.21
N ALA A 122 -12.91 23.72 -10.47
CA ALA A 122 -11.92 23.92 -11.51
C ALA A 122 -10.87 24.99 -11.13
N GLY A 123 -9.59 24.60 -11.20
CA GLY A 123 -8.47 25.49 -10.91
C GLY A 123 -8.27 25.85 -9.43
N LYS A 124 -9.00 25.26 -8.49
CA LYS A 124 -8.84 25.48 -7.04
C LYS A 124 -8.06 24.35 -6.37
N ILE A 125 -7.50 24.62 -5.20
CA ILE A 125 -6.99 23.57 -4.30
C ILE A 125 -8.15 23.05 -3.47
N LEU A 126 -8.57 21.81 -3.72
CA LEU A 126 -9.70 21.20 -3.05
C LEU A 126 -9.26 20.58 -1.72
N VAL A 127 -9.91 20.96 -0.62
CA VAL A 127 -9.57 20.50 0.73
C VAL A 127 -10.68 19.59 1.25
N PHE A 128 -10.33 18.33 1.50
CA PHE A 128 -11.19 17.33 2.11
C PHE A 128 -10.83 17.13 3.58
N GLN A 129 -11.83 16.77 4.39
CA GLN A 129 -11.64 16.21 5.71
C GLN A 129 -12.33 14.84 5.73
N THR A 130 -11.65 13.79 6.19
CA THR A 130 -12.30 12.48 6.30
C THR A 130 -13.43 12.54 7.31
N VAL A 131 -14.54 11.89 6.97
CA VAL A 131 -15.70 11.77 7.85
C VAL A 131 -15.31 10.96 9.09
N LEU A 132 -15.78 11.43 10.25
CA LEU A 132 -15.62 10.74 11.53
C LEU A 132 -16.36 9.39 11.50
N TYR A 133 -16.13 8.55 12.51
CA TYR A 133 -17.02 7.41 12.70
C TYR A 133 -18.48 7.84 12.82
N PRO A 134 -19.42 7.05 12.27
CA PRO A 134 -20.84 7.32 12.44
C PRO A 134 -21.25 7.19 13.91
N ASP A 135 -22.33 7.86 14.29
CA ASP A 135 -22.96 7.64 15.59
C ASP A 135 -23.76 6.33 15.59
N PRO A 136 -23.89 5.65 16.75
CA PRO A 136 -24.76 4.50 16.86
C PRO A 136 -26.25 4.86 16.61
N PRO A 137 -27.08 3.92 16.12
CA PRO A 137 -26.75 2.52 15.87
C PRO A 137 -25.87 2.31 14.63
N TYR A 138 -24.85 1.46 14.77
CA TYR A 138 -23.95 1.12 13.66
C TYR A 138 -24.64 0.17 12.67
N SER A 139 -24.32 0.31 11.39
CA SER A 139 -24.73 -0.66 10.38
C SER A 139 -23.88 -1.92 10.44
N ASP A 140 -24.44 -3.06 10.03
CA ASP A 140 -23.70 -4.33 9.93
C ASP A 140 -22.45 -4.18 9.06
N SER A 141 -22.59 -3.49 7.91
CA SER A 141 -21.45 -3.21 7.03
C SER A 141 -20.32 -2.44 7.74
N PHE A 142 -20.64 -1.49 8.63
CA PHE A 142 -19.62 -0.78 9.39
C PHE A 142 -18.96 -1.71 10.42
N LEU A 143 -19.76 -2.48 11.15
CA LEU A 143 -19.26 -3.41 12.16
C LEU A 143 -18.36 -4.49 11.54
N ASP A 144 -18.78 -5.07 10.43
CA ASP A 144 -18.05 -6.15 9.75
C ASP A 144 -16.68 -5.71 9.19
N ASN A 145 -16.56 -4.44 8.78
CA ASN A 145 -15.36 -3.94 8.10
C ASN A 145 -14.39 -3.21 9.02
N TYR A 146 -14.89 -2.60 10.10
CA TYR A 146 -14.14 -1.67 10.95
C TYR A 146 -14.15 -2.06 12.43
N THR A 147 -14.39 -3.33 12.73
CA THR A 147 -14.24 -3.88 14.08
C THR A 147 -13.64 -5.28 14.02
N LEU A 148 -13.29 -5.81 15.19
CA LEU A 148 -12.90 -7.21 15.33
C LEU A 148 -14.15 -8.10 15.18
N THR A 149 -14.09 -9.05 14.25
CA THR A 149 -15.23 -9.91 13.86
C THR A 149 -15.02 -11.40 14.13
N ASP A 150 -13.81 -11.83 14.49
CA ASP A 150 -13.48 -13.24 14.68
C ASP A 150 -12.69 -13.53 15.97
N TYR A 151 -12.67 -14.81 16.35
CA TYR A 151 -11.98 -15.32 17.55
C TYR A 151 -10.92 -16.37 17.24
N GLU A 152 -10.73 -16.75 15.97
CA GLU A 152 -10.39 -18.13 15.66
C GLU A 152 -9.04 -18.58 16.23
N TRP A 153 -8.04 -17.69 16.38
CA TRP A 153 -6.74 -18.06 16.96
C TRP A 153 -6.08 -16.92 17.77
N ARG A 154 -6.75 -16.47 18.84
CA ARG A 154 -6.22 -15.40 19.69
C ARG A 154 -5.15 -15.90 20.65
N SER A 155 -4.09 -15.09 20.82
CA SER A 155 -3.17 -15.26 21.95
C SER A 155 -3.93 -15.19 23.29
N PRO A 156 -3.49 -15.91 24.33
CA PRO A 156 -4.07 -15.79 25.67
C PRO A 156 -4.10 -14.32 26.12
N GLY A 157 -5.25 -13.83 26.59
CA GLY A 157 -5.37 -12.44 27.02
C GLY A 157 -6.80 -11.93 27.14
N LYS A 158 -6.93 -10.65 27.55
CA LYS A 158 -8.19 -9.91 27.50
C LYS A 158 -8.30 -9.22 26.16
N TRP A 159 -9.44 -9.39 25.51
CA TRP A 159 -9.71 -8.82 24.20
C TRP A 159 -10.98 -7.99 24.23
N PRO A 160 -11.07 -6.94 23.39
CA PRO A 160 -12.33 -6.23 23.19
C PRO A 160 -13.45 -7.19 22.74
N PRO A 161 -14.72 -6.90 23.07
CA PRO A 161 -15.86 -7.62 22.50
C PRO A 161 -15.85 -7.50 20.97
N LEU A 162 -16.35 -8.52 20.27
CA LEU A 162 -16.57 -8.41 18.81
C LEU A 162 -17.54 -7.28 18.51
N PHE A 163 -17.47 -6.78 17.28
CA PHE A 163 -18.43 -5.80 16.76
C PHE A 163 -18.47 -4.53 17.61
N THR A 164 -17.38 -4.24 18.33
CA THR A 164 -17.23 -3.02 19.13
C THR A 164 -16.18 -2.13 18.46
N PRO A 165 -16.56 -0.97 17.93
CA PRO A 165 -15.63 -0.05 17.31
C PRO A 165 -14.56 0.40 18.31
N PRO A 166 -13.26 0.33 17.95
CA PRO A 166 -12.22 0.88 18.81
C PRO A 166 -12.37 2.41 18.91
N PRO A 167 -12.03 3.03 20.05
CA PRO A 167 -12.10 4.48 20.18
C PRO A 167 -11.20 5.19 19.14
N ALA A 168 -11.69 6.26 18.52
CA ALA A 168 -10.90 7.10 17.59
C ALA A 168 -9.74 7.86 18.29
N SER A 169 -9.71 7.85 19.62
CA SER A 169 -8.63 8.38 20.44
C SER A 169 -7.39 7.47 20.51
N VAL A 170 -7.49 6.22 20.03
CA VAL A 170 -6.36 5.29 19.94
C VAL A 170 -6.09 4.90 18.50
N THR A 171 -4.81 4.71 18.15
CA THR A 171 -4.44 4.20 16.83
C THR A 171 -4.83 2.73 16.74
N SER A 172 -5.64 2.38 15.73
CA SER A 172 -6.02 1.00 15.42
C SER A 172 -6.07 0.80 13.91
N SER A 173 -5.80 -0.43 13.44
CA SER A 173 -5.94 -0.77 12.02
C SER A 173 -7.35 -0.52 11.50
N TYR A 174 -8.37 -0.73 12.33
CA TYR A 174 -9.76 -0.49 12.00
C TYR A 174 -10.10 0.99 11.75
N HIS A 175 -9.64 1.91 12.61
CA HIS A 175 -9.87 3.35 12.41
C HIS A 175 -9.08 3.89 11.23
N CYS A 176 -7.83 3.45 11.07
CA CYS A 176 -7.04 3.77 9.88
C CYS A 176 -7.74 3.27 8.60
N ARG A 177 -8.32 2.06 8.60
CA ARG A 177 -9.06 1.52 7.45
C ARG A 177 -10.33 2.32 7.12
N TRP A 178 -11.04 2.82 8.13
CA TRP A 178 -12.19 3.72 7.91
C TRP A 178 -11.78 5.02 7.21
N VAL A 179 -10.75 5.70 7.73
CA VAL A 179 -10.19 6.91 7.12
C VAL A 179 -9.74 6.63 5.68
N TRP A 180 -9.00 5.54 5.49
CA TRP A 180 -8.45 5.13 4.19
C TRP A 180 -9.53 4.78 3.15
N SER A 181 -10.67 4.22 3.57
CA SER A 181 -11.75 3.82 2.66
C SER A 181 -12.40 4.97 1.88
N GLN A 182 -12.18 6.22 2.31
CA GLN A 182 -12.78 7.41 1.71
C GLN A 182 -11.93 7.99 0.56
N LEU A 183 -10.65 7.65 0.50
CA LEU A 183 -9.66 8.41 -0.29
C LEU A 183 -9.86 8.31 -1.81
N ASN A 184 -10.29 7.14 -2.30
CA ASN A 184 -10.56 6.96 -3.73
C ASN A 184 -11.66 7.90 -4.24
N ARG A 185 -12.68 8.16 -3.42
CA ARG A 185 -13.76 9.09 -3.77
C ARG A 185 -13.24 10.53 -3.82
N PHE A 186 -12.35 10.92 -2.91
CA PHE A 186 -11.76 12.27 -2.91
C PHE A 186 -10.92 12.52 -4.16
N ALA A 187 -10.07 11.56 -4.54
CA ALA A 187 -9.29 11.64 -5.78
C ALA A 187 -10.22 11.79 -7.00
N ALA A 188 -11.24 10.94 -7.11
CA ALA A 188 -12.20 11.00 -8.23
C ALA A 188 -12.92 12.36 -8.32
N ILE A 189 -13.35 12.93 -7.19
CA ILE A 189 -14.01 14.25 -7.16
C ILE A 189 -13.03 15.34 -7.64
N GLY A 190 -11.81 15.38 -7.11
CA GLY A 190 -10.83 16.40 -7.49
C GLY A 190 -10.43 16.32 -8.97
N ILE A 191 -10.23 15.09 -9.48
CA ILE A 191 -9.91 14.83 -10.90
C ILE A 191 -11.04 15.29 -11.81
N ASN A 192 -12.27 14.84 -11.55
CA ASN A 192 -13.44 15.18 -12.38
C ASN A 192 -13.81 16.66 -12.29
N GLY A 193 -13.51 17.32 -11.16
CA GLY A 193 -13.69 18.75 -10.98
C GLY A 193 -12.55 19.60 -11.53
N HIS A 194 -11.51 19.01 -12.13
CA HIS A 194 -10.31 19.71 -12.62
C HIS A 194 -9.64 20.59 -11.54
N ALA A 195 -9.54 20.07 -10.32
CA ALA A 195 -8.84 20.74 -9.23
C ALA A 195 -7.36 20.98 -9.59
N ALA A 196 -6.82 22.14 -9.19
CA ALA A 196 -5.40 22.46 -9.35
C ALA A 196 -4.50 21.64 -8.42
N GLY A 197 -5.07 21.10 -7.34
CA GLY A 197 -4.44 20.19 -6.39
C GLY A 197 -5.43 19.77 -5.31
N ILE A 198 -5.06 18.78 -4.51
CA ILE A 198 -5.90 18.27 -3.41
C ILE A 198 -5.12 18.29 -2.11
N VAL A 199 -5.80 18.65 -1.02
CA VAL A 199 -5.32 18.41 0.34
C VAL A 199 -6.34 17.55 1.08
N VAL A 200 -5.91 16.41 1.62
CA VAL A 200 -6.77 15.55 2.44
C VAL A 200 -6.35 15.63 3.90
N VAL A 201 -7.27 15.98 4.79
CA VAL A 201 -7.06 16.00 6.23
C VAL A 201 -7.69 14.77 6.85
N TYR A 202 -6.84 13.88 7.35
CA TYR A 202 -7.26 12.66 8.03
C TYR A 202 -7.73 12.94 9.45
N ASP A 203 -8.75 12.23 9.88
CA ASP A 203 -9.06 12.07 11.30
C ASP A 203 -8.10 11.04 11.94
N LEU A 204 -6.80 11.30 11.85
CA LEU A 204 -5.73 10.48 12.43
C LEU A 204 -4.79 11.35 13.25
N SER A 205 -4.15 10.76 14.26
CA SER A 205 -3.05 11.42 14.96
C SER A 205 -1.86 11.65 14.01
N PRO A 206 -0.96 12.61 14.31
CA PRO A 206 0.23 12.84 13.50
C PRO A 206 1.01 11.55 13.18
N GLY A 207 1.28 10.72 14.20
CA GLY A 207 2.02 9.46 14.01
C GLY A 207 1.28 8.41 13.19
N ALA A 208 -0.06 8.35 13.24
CA ALA A 208 -0.85 7.41 12.45
C ALA A 208 -1.02 7.85 10.99
N ALA A 209 -1.07 9.16 10.74
CA ALA A 209 -1.15 9.72 9.39
C ALA A 209 0.20 9.68 8.66
N PHE A 210 1.30 9.85 9.39
CA PHE A 210 2.63 10.01 8.82
C PHE A 210 3.06 8.76 8.03
N GLY A 211 3.35 8.95 6.75
CA GLY A 211 3.69 7.85 5.84
C GLY A 211 2.50 6.96 5.43
N LEU A 212 1.26 7.30 5.80
CA LEU A 212 0.09 6.54 5.40
C LEU A 212 -0.07 6.59 3.87
N ALA A 213 0.05 5.42 3.24
CA ALA A 213 -0.04 5.29 1.80
C ALA A 213 -1.47 5.50 1.31
N GLN A 214 -1.65 6.42 0.35
CA GLN A 214 -2.89 6.58 -0.38
C GLN A 214 -2.83 5.74 -1.67
N ARG A 215 -3.49 4.58 -1.73
CA ARG A 215 -3.54 3.73 -2.94
C ARG A 215 -4.56 4.20 -3.99
N SER A 216 -4.89 5.49 -4.01
CA SER A 216 -5.79 6.04 -5.03
C SER A 216 -5.11 6.08 -6.39
N VAL A 217 -5.88 5.79 -7.43
CA VAL A 217 -5.40 5.82 -8.82
C VAL A 217 -5.88 7.10 -9.46
N TYR A 218 -4.93 7.94 -9.88
CA TYR A 218 -5.24 9.26 -10.44
C TYR A 218 -5.45 9.17 -11.95
N THR A 219 -6.50 8.48 -12.36
CA THR A 219 -6.95 8.37 -13.75
C THR A 219 -8.44 8.73 -13.85
N PRO A 220 -8.95 9.10 -15.04
CA PRO A 220 -10.35 9.50 -15.19
C PRO A 220 -11.36 8.42 -14.81
N ASP A 221 -10.99 7.14 -14.93
CA ASP A 221 -11.85 5.98 -14.63
C ASP A 221 -11.46 5.25 -13.33
N GLY A 222 -10.46 5.75 -12.60
CA GLY A 222 -9.94 5.14 -11.37
C GLY A 222 -9.22 3.82 -11.58
N LYS A 223 -8.86 3.48 -12.83
CA LYS A 223 -8.13 2.25 -13.18
C LYS A 223 -6.71 2.56 -13.62
N ALA A 224 -5.77 1.66 -13.30
CA ALA A 224 -4.38 1.74 -13.73
C ALA A 224 -4.03 0.48 -14.56
N GLY A 225 -2.75 0.32 -14.88
CA GLY A 225 -2.26 -0.80 -15.68
C GLY A 225 -1.43 -0.35 -16.88
N LEU A 226 -1.22 -1.28 -17.81
CA LEU A 226 -0.47 -1.03 -19.04
C LEU A 226 -1.17 0.04 -19.89
N GLY A 227 -0.45 1.13 -20.18
CA GLY A 227 -0.96 2.24 -20.98
C GLY A 227 -1.86 3.23 -20.23
N ALA A 228 -1.95 3.12 -18.90
CA ALA A 228 -2.68 4.07 -18.07
C ALA A 228 -2.19 5.51 -18.31
N LYS A 229 -3.14 6.44 -18.41
CA LYS A 229 -2.86 7.88 -18.54
C LYS A 229 -3.24 8.58 -17.24
N TYR A 230 -2.23 8.87 -16.43
CA TYR A 230 -2.42 9.59 -15.17
C TYR A 230 -2.83 11.04 -15.41
N THR A 231 -3.75 11.52 -14.59
CA THR A 231 -4.18 12.92 -14.53
C THR A 231 -3.34 13.65 -13.50
N ASN A 232 -2.72 14.75 -13.90
CA ASN A 232 -1.93 15.57 -12.99
C ASN A 232 -2.85 16.33 -12.03
N CYS A 233 -2.97 15.86 -10.79
CA CYS A 233 -3.75 16.47 -9.72
C CYS A 233 -2.99 16.30 -8.39
N PRO A 234 -1.91 17.09 -8.18
CA PRO A 234 -0.96 16.87 -7.10
C PRO A 234 -1.68 16.90 -5.75
N THR A 235 -1.43 15.88 -4.93
CA THR A 235 -2.20 15.66 -3.69
C THR A 235 -1.29 15.51 -2.49
N LEU A 236 -1.59 16.28 -1.43
CA LEU A 236 -0.95 16.19 -0.12
C LEU A 236 -1.94 15.71 0.94
N THR A 237 -1.44 15.05 1.97
CA THR A 237 -2.25 14.55 3.08
C THR A 237 -1.73 15.08 4.41
N LEU A 238 -2.63 15.34 5.35
CA LEU A 238 -2.34 15.92 6.66
C LEU A 238 -3.03 15.10 7.75
N ASP A 239 -2.46 15.11 8.95
CA ASP A 239 -3.16 14.64 10.15
C ASP A 239 -4.16 15.68 10.69
N ARG A 240 -4.94 15.29 11.70
CA ARG A 240 -6.00 16.14 12.27
C ARG A 240 -5.48 17.42 12.93
N VAL A 241 -4.23 17.43 13.43
CA VAL A 241 -3.62 18.57 14.12
C VAL A 241 -3.08 19.56 13.10
N ASN A 242 -2.20 19.10 12.21
CA ASN A 242 -1.59 19.97 11.18
C ASN A 242 -2.62 20.44 10.15
N GLY A 243 -3.66 19.64 9.88
CA GLY A 243 -4.73 19.99 8.95
C GLY A 243 -5.78 20.96 9.50
N ALA A 244 -5.86 21.19 10.81
CA ALA A 244 -6.92 22.01 11.40
C ALA A 244 -6.93 23.45 10.85
N LYS A 245 -5.75 24.09 10.77
CA LYS A 245 -5.63 25.44 10.19
C LYS A 245 -5.96 25.42 8.70
N VAL A 246 -5.52 24.40 7.96
CA VAL A 246 -5.77 24.28 6.52
C VAL A 246 -7.27 24.17 6.22
N VAL A 247 -8.02 23.40 7.01
CA VAL A 247 -9.48 23.34 6.90
C VAL A 247 -10.12 24.70 7.18
N ALA A 248 -9.68 25.41 8.22
CA ALA A 248 -10.20 26.74 8.54
C ALA A 248 -9.93 27.76 7.41
N ASP A 249 -8.70 27.77 6.88
CA ASP A 249 -8.31 28.64 5.77
C ASP A 249 -9.10 28.32 4.50
N ALA A 250 -9.35 27.03 4.22
CA ALA A 250 -10.16 26.58 3.09
C ALA A 250 -11.63 27.00 3.21
N LYS A 251 -12.21 26.89 4.41
CA LYS A 251 -13.57 27.38 4.70
C LYS A 251 -13.67 28.91 4.55
N ALA A 252 -12.58 29.63 4.77
CA ALA A 252 -12.49 31.07 4.55
C ALA A 252 -12.09 31.46 3.11
N GLY A 253 -11.91 30.50 2.20
CA GLY A 253 -11.56 30.74 0.79
C GLY A 253 -10.17 31.35 0.60
N LYS A 254 -9.24 31.12 1.53
CA LYS A 254 -7.87 31.63 1.43
C LYS A 254 -7.10 30.94 0.31
N LYS A 255 -5.94 31.50 -0.05
CA LYS A 255 -5.03 30.87 -1.02
C LYS A 255 -4.09 29.89 -0.32
N ALA A 256 -3.69 28.87 -1.07
CA ALA A 256 -2.58 28.01 -0.70
C ALA A 256 -1.59 27.86 -1.86
N THR A 257 -0.34 27.57 -1.52
CA THR A 257 0.71 27.13 -2.43
C THR A 257 1.07 25.69 -2.08
N LEU A 258 0.89 24.80 -3.04
CA LEU A 258 1.20 23.37 -2.95
C LEU A 258 2.44 23.08 -3.79
N THR A 259 3.44 22.42 -3.23
CA THR A 259 4.63 21.96 -3.94
C THR A 259 4.80 20.45 -3.77
N LEU A 260 4.98 19.74 -4.90
CA LEU A 260 5.19 18.31 -4.96
C LEU A 260 6.08 18.00 -6.19
N ALA A 261 7.33 17.62 -5.97
CA ALA A 261 8.21 17.15 -7.03
C ALA A 261 8.19 15.62 -7.13
N ALA A 262 7.69 15.13 -8.25
CA ALA A 262 7.68 13.71 -8.54
C ALA A 262 7.83 13.48 -10.04
N ARG A 263 8.22 12.26 -10.40
CA ARG A 263 8.32 11.82 -11.78
C ARG A 263 7.90 10.37 -11.90
N PHE A 264 7.54 9.98 -13.11
CA PHE A 264 7.41 8.57 -13.45
C PHE A 264 8.75 8.03 -13.97
N GLN A 265 9.10 6.83 -13.51
CA GLN A 265 10.23 6.05 -14.00
C GLN A 265 9.71 4.71 -14.47
N ARG A 266 10.19 4.23 -15.62
CA ARG A 266 9.94 2.84 -16.01
C ARG A 266 10.84 1.93 -15.18
N ASP A 267 10.22 1.09 -14.34
CA ASP A 267 10.88 -0.01 -13.63
C ASP A 267 10.29 -1.35 -14.09
N THR A 268 10.99 -2.44 -13.77
CA THR A 268 10.56 -3.81 -14.08
C THR A 268 10.61 -4.65 -12.82
N GLY A 269 9.43 -5.06 -12.34
CA GLY A 269 9.28 -6.06 -11.28
C GLY A 269 9.27 -7.49 -11.83
N LYS A 270 9.18 -8.48 -10.95
CA LYS A 270 8.99 -9.89 -11.32
C LYS A 270 7.99 -10.59 -10.41
N ALA A 271 7.03 -11.29 -11.00
CA ALA A 271 6.33 -12.36 -10.29
C ALA A 271 7.19 -13.63 -10.39
N ILE A 272 7.57 -14.21 -9.26
CA ILE A 272 8.50 -15.33 -9.16
C ILE A 272 7.74 -16.57 -8.72
N VAL A 273 8.01 -17.72 -9.34
CA VAL A 273 7.48 -19.02 -8.93
C VAL A 273 8.59 -20.06 -8.77
N ALA A 274 8.48 -20.91 -7.76
CA ALA A 274 9.37 -22.05 -7.55
C ALA A 274 8.65 -23.21 -6.86
N TYR A 275 9.19 -24.42 -6.96
CA TYR A 275 8.52 -25.63 -6.50
C TYR A 275 9.40 -26.42 -5.54
N LEU A 276 8.93 -26.72 -4.32
CA LEU A 276 9.55 -27.69 -3.44
C LEU A 276 8.93 -29.08 -3.71
N PRO A 277 9.64 -30.02 -4.37
CA PRO A 277 9.02 -31.23 -4.91
C PRO A 277 8.37 -32.15 -3.88
N GLY A 278 7.13 -32.57 -4.11
CA GLY A 278 6.52 -33.71 -3.43
C GLY A 278 6.99 -35.06 -3.98
N ARG A 279 6.54 -36.15 -3.36
CA ARG A 279 6.84 -37.53 -3.81
C ARG A 279 6.41 -37.79 -5.26
N ASN A 280 5.33 -37.16 -5.71
CA ASN A 280 4.74 -37.32 -7.03
C ASN A 280 5.11 -36.19 -8.01
N TYR A 281 6.01 -35.26 -7.63
CA TYR A 281 6.33 -34.10 -8.45
C TYR A 281 6.71 -34.47 -9.89
N GLY A 282 6.08 -33.80 -10.86
CA GLY A 282 6.28 -34.04 -12.30
C GLY A 282 5.51 -35.23 -12.87
N THR A 283 4.63 -35.87 -12.09
CA THR A 283 3.77 -36.98 -12.55
C THR A 283 2.29 -36.56 -12.60
N PRO A 284 1.42 -37.31 -13.29
CA PRO A 284 -0.03 -37.06 -13.27
C PRO A 284 -0.68 -37.13 -11.88
N MET A 285 0.02 -37.68 -10.87
CA MET A 285 -0.45 -37.79 -9.49
C MET A 285 0.10 -36.66 -8.59
N ASP A 286 0.72 -35.64 -9.17
CA ASP A 286 1.22 -34.48 -8.41
C ASP A 286 0.05 -33.59 -8.00
N GLU A 287 -0.15 -33.47 -6.70
CA GLU A 287 -1.06 -32.50 -6.12
C GLU A 287 -0.22 -31.44 -5.39
N GLN A 288 -0.60 -30.18 -5.57
CA GLN A 288 0.21 -29.04 -5.17
C GLN A 288 -0.54 -28.12 -4.20
N VAL A 289 0.21 -27.51 -3.29
CA VAL A 289 -0.30 -26.46 -2.39
C VAL A 289 0.40 -25.16 -2.75
N LEU A 290 -0.37 -24.16 -3.15
CA LEU A 290 0.12 -22.84 -3.51
C LEU A 290 0.28 -21.97 -2.26
N LEU A 291 1.50 -21.56 -1.96
CA LEU A 291 1.83 -20.52 -0.99
C LEU A 291 2.04 -19.23 -1.79
N ALA A 292 1.19 -18.22 -1.59
CA ALA A 292 1.23 -16.96 -2.32
C ALA A 292 1.50 -15.76 -1.39
N THR A 293 2.37 -14.85 -1.79
CA THR A 293 2.67 -13.58 -1.11
C THR A 293 3.01 -12.52 -2.15
N HIS A 294 3.10 -11.26 -1.74
CA HIS A 294 3.69 -10.20 -2.55
C HIS A 294 5.09 -9.83 -2.01
N THR A 295 5.92 -9.25 -2.86
CA THR A 295 7.31 -8.87 -2.56
C THR A 295 7.54 -7.37 -2.59
N ASP A 296 6.54 -6.61 -3.01
CA ASP A 296 6.58 -5.15 -3.07
C ASP A 296 5.85 -4.51 -1.90
N ALA A 297 6.47 -3.57 -1.18
CA ALA A 297 5.80 -2.78 -0.16
C ALA A 297 6.46 -1.43 0.09
N MET A 298 5.69 -0.54 0.74
CA MET A 298 6.17 0.77 1.19
C MET A 298 6.73 0.70 2.62
N SER A 299 6.30 -0.32 3.36
CA SER A 299 6.53 -0.48 4.78
C SER A 299 7.66 -1.47 5.07
N LEU A 300 7.94 -1.69 6.35
CA LEU A 300 9.00 -2.59 6.79
C LEU A 300 8.57 -4.07 6.84
N ILE A 301 7.28 -4.37 6.91
CA ILE A 301 6.83 -5.72 7.29
C ILE A 301 5.78 -6.36 6.38
N GLU A 302 5.13 -5.58 5.51
CA GLU A 302 3.93 -6.04 4.81
C GLU A 302 4.22 -7.09 3.74
N GLU A 303 5.40 -7.07 3.12
CA GLU A 303 5.85 -8.09 2.17
C GLU A 303 6.67 -9.22 2.82
N ASN A 304 6.68 -9.32 4.15
CA ASN A 304 7.53 -10.28 4.86
C ASN A 304 6.98 -11.72 4.82
N GLY A 305 5.80 -11.95 4.22
CA GLY A 305 5.28 -13.28 3.88
C GLY A 305 6.31 -14.15 3.14
N GLY A 306 7.17 -13.54 2.31
CA GLY A 306 8.31 -14.23 1.67
C GLY A 306 9.30 -14.84 2.67
N LEU A 307 9.57 -14.17 3.80
CA LEU A 307 10.39 -14.73 4.88
C LEU A 307 9.68 -15.87 5.63
N GLY A 308 8.36 -15.74 5.81
CA GLY A 308 7.52 -16.81 6.37
C GLY A 308 7.57 -18.09 5.51
N MET A 309 7.47 -17.92 4.19
CA MET A 309 7.63 -19.00 3.22
C MET A 309 8.98 -19.71 3.32
N LEU A 310 10.08 -18.98 3.52
CA LEU A 310 11.39 -19.57 3.74
C LEU A 310 11.42 -20.46 5.00
N GLY A 311 10.70 -20.08 6.06
CA GLY A 311 10.54 -20.90 7.26
C GLY A 311 9.80 -22.21 6.99
N ILE A 312 8.69 -22.15 6.23
CA ILE A 312 7.94 -23.34 5.80
C ILE A 312 8.82 -24.24 4.93
N MET A 313 9.51 -23.66 3.95
CA MET A 313 10.39 -24.40 3.04
C MET A 313 11.52 -25.08 3.80
N SER A 314 12.15 -24.38 4.75
CA SER A 314 13.16 -24.95 5.63
C SER A 314 12.62 -26.18 6.36
N TYR A 315 11.43 -26.12 6.99
CA TYR A 315 10.83 -27.29 7.64
C TYR A 315 10.67 -28.48 6.68
N PHE A 316 9.99 -28.27 5.55
CA PHE A 316 9.69 -29.35 4.62
C PHE A 316 10.91 -29.92 3.91
N ASN A 317 11.98 -29.14 3.74
CA ASN A 317 13.22 -29.63 3.15
C ASN A 317 13.99 -30.60 4.08
N HIS A 318 13.71 -30.62 5.39
CA HIS A 318 14.26 -31.65 6.28
C HIS A 318 13.57 -33.02 6.10
N LEU A 319 12.45 -33.06 5.37
CA LEU A 319 11.73 -34.30 5.07
C LEU A 319 12.21 -34.88 3.73
N PRO A 320 12.51 -36.19 3.65
CA PRO A 320 12.77 -36.86 2.39
C PRO A 320 11.63 -36.60 1.40
N ARG A 321 11.95 -36.44 0.10
CA ARG A 321 10.94 -36.20 -0.95
C ARG A 321 9.79 -37.21 -0.91
N GLN A 322 10.07 -38.48 -0.61
CA GLN A 322 9.06 -39.53 -0.51
C GLN A 322 8.04 -39.32 0.63
N SER A 323 8.43 -38.59 1.67
CA SER A 323 7.57 -38.25 2.80
C SER A 323 6.74 -36.99 2.60
N ARG A 324 6.98 -36.23 1.51
CA ARG A 324 6.21 -35.03 1.17
C ARG A 324 5.01 -35.42 0.29
N PRO A 325 3.77 -35.43 0.82
CA PRO A 325 2.60 -35.91 0.07
C PRO A 325 2.19 -35.00 -1.08
N ARG A 326 2.59 -33.72 -1.02
CA ARG A 326 2.25 -32.66 -1.95
C ARG A 326 3.49 -31.87 -2.29
N THR A 327 3.51 -31.30 -3.49
CA THR A 327 4.49 -30.28 -3.87
C THR A 327 4.06 -28.94 -3.28
N LEU A 328 4.99 -28.15 -2.75
CA LEU A 328 4.69 -26.78 -2.34
C LEU A 328 5.12 -25.83 -3.45
N VAL A 329 4.19 -25.00 -3.92
CA VAL A 329 4.45 -23.95 -4.92
C VAL A 329 4.62 -22.64 -4.17
N PHE A 330 5.71 -21.94 -4.45
CA PHE A 330 6.02 -20.65 -3.86
C PHE A 330 5.82 -19.61 -4.92
N TYR A 331 4.81 -18.76 -4.74
CA TYR A 331 4.48 -17.68 -5.66
C TYR A 331 4.65 -16.33 -4.96
N CYS A 332 5.57 -15.54 -5.48
CA CYS A 332 5.92 -14.22 -4.98
C CYS A 332 5.54 -13.20 -6.05
N ASP A 333 4.37 -12.57 -5.90
CA ASP A 333 3.93 -11.48 -6.77
C ASP A 333 4.69 -10.18 -6.46
N CYS A 334 4.60 -9.18 -7.33
CA CYS A 334 5.15 -7.85 -7.10
C CYS A 334 4.20 -6.73 -7.54
N ARG A 335 2.91 -7.04 -7.72
CA ARG A 335 1.90 -6.10 -8.23
C ARG A 335 1.01 -5.51 -7.14
N HIS A 336 1.20 -5.87 -5.87
CA HIS A 336 0.27 -5.51 -4.79
C HIS A 336 0.17 -4.00 -4.60
N PHE A 337 1.31 -3.31 -4.71
CA PHE A 337 1.42 -1.87 -4.62
C PHE A 337 1.76 -1.18 -5.94
N MET A 338 1.83 -1.92 -7.03
CA MET A 338 1.76 -1.31 -8.34
C MET A 338 0.42 -0.57 -8.49
N PRO A 339 0.37 0.54 -9.24
CA PRO A 339 -0.87 1.29 -9.42
C PRO A 339 -2.02 0.37 -9.86
N GLY A 340 -3.13 0.43 -9.10
CA GLY A 340 -4.33 -0.37 -9.34
C GLY A 340 -4.30 -1.81 -8.82
N GLY A 341 -3.21 -2.25 -8.17
CA GLY A 341 -3.06 -3.60 -7.63
C GLY A 341 -3.02 -4.69 -8.68
N GLU A 342 -2.93 -5.95 -8.24
CA GLU A 342 -2.76 -7.15 -9.06
C GLU A 342 -3.78 -7.24 -10.20
N ALA A 343 -5.05 -6.94 -9.90
CA ALA A 343 -6.16 -7.00 -10.84
C ALA A 343 -6.03 -6.03 -12.03
N SER A 344 -5.18 -5.01 -11.93
CA SER A 344 -4.93 -4.05 -13.02
C SER A 344 -3.86 -4.52 -14.03
N TRP A 345 -3.25 -5.68 -13.79
CA TRP A 345 -2.17 -6.22 -14.62
C TRP A 345 -2.39 -7.69 -15.02
N PRO A 346 -3.58 -8.09 -15.49
CA PRO A 346 -3.92 -9.50 -15.75
C PRO A 346 -3.06 -10.13 -16.85
N GLN A 347 -2.57 -9.34 -17.80
CA GLN A 347 -1.69 -9.81 -18.87
C GLN A 347 -0.31 -10.27 -18.39
N PHE A 348 0.06 -9.95 -17.15
CA PHE A 348 1.30 -10.37 -16.50
C PHE A 348 1.04 -11.35 -15.35
N ASP A 349 -0.18 -11.86 -15.23
CA ASP A 349 -0.50 -12.87 -14.24
C ASP A 349 0.06 -14.23 -14.66
N TYR A 350 0.90 -14.84 -13.83
CA TYR A 350 1.59 -16.09 -14.15
C TYR A 350 0.60 -17.19 -14.54
N TYR A 351 -0.48 -17.34 -13.78
CA TYR A 351 -1.44 -18.41 -13.98
C TYR A 351 -2.45 -18.14 -15.11
N THR A 352 -2.63 -16.87 -15.50
CA THR A 352 -3.34 -16.52 -16.73
C THR A 352 -2.54 -16.90 -17.98
N MET A 353 -1.21 -16.75 -17.94
CA MET A 353 -0.33 -17.18 -19.03
C MET A 353 -0.07 -18.69 -19.06
N HIS A 354 -0.13 -19.33 -17.89
CA HIS A 354 0.12 -20.76 -17.70
C HIS A 354 -1.06 -21.46 -17.00
N PRO A 355 -2.26 -21.49 -17.61
CA PRO A 355 -3.46 -22.04 -16.97
C PRO A 355 -3.32 -23.53 -16.62
N GLU A 356 -2.49 -24.28 -17.35
CA GLU A 356 -2.18 -25.67 -17.05
C GLU A 356 -1.47 -25.85 -15.70
N ARG A 357 -0.74 -24.83 -15.22
CA ARG A 357 -0.02 -24.86 -13.93
C ARG A 357 -0.95 -24.73 -12.73
N LEU A 358 -2.19 -24.26 -12.91
CA LEU A 358 -3.20 -24.24 -11.86
C LEU A 358 -3.87 -25.60 -11.65
N MET A 359 -3.94 -26.44 -12.68
CA MET A 359 -4.69 -27.71 -12.63
C MET A 359 -4.31 -28.64 -11.46
N PRO A 360 -3.01 -28.79 -11.10
CA PRO A 360 -2.63 -29.68 -10.00
C PRO A 360 -2.73 -29.00 -8.61
N VAL A 361 -3.06 -27.71 -8.53
CA VAL A 361 -3.19 -26.98 -7.26
C VAL A 361 -4.50 -27.37 -6.58
N VAL A 362 -4.40 -27.96 -5.39
CA VAL A 362 -5.54 -28.44 -4.60
C VAL A 362 -5.86 -27.58 -3.37
N ALA A 363 -4.95 -26.66 -3.02
CA ALA A 363 -5.12 -25.71 -1.93
C ALA A 363 -4.25 -24.47 -2.14
N THR A 364 -4.69 -23.34 -1.60
CA THR A 364 -3.96 -22.06 -1.63
C THR A 364 -3.92 -21.45 -0.24
N LEU A 365 -2.76 -20.93 0.15
CA LEU A 365 -2.55 -20.17 1.38
C LEU A 365 -1.93 -18.82 1.02
N GLY A 366 -2.58 -17.73 1.44
CA GLY A 366 -2.00 -16.40 1.42
C GLY A 366 -1.03 -16.23 2.60
N MET A 367 0.12 -15.62 2.35
CA MET A 367 1.18 -15.37 3.31
C MET A 367 1.49 -13.87 3.28
N GLU A 368 1.26 -13.16 4.38
CA GLU A 368 1.56 -11.73 4.54
C GLU A 368 2.41 -11.50 5.80
#